data_AF-A0A662K3C7-F1
#
_entry.id   AF-A0A662K3C7-F1
#
_cell.length_a   1.000
_cell.length_b   1.000
_cell.length_c   1.000
_cell.angle_alpha   90.00
_cell.angle_beta   90.00
_cell.angle_gamma   90.00
#
_symmetry.space_group_name_H-M   'P 1'
#
loop_
_entity.id
_entity.type
_entity.pdbx_description
1 polymer ?
#
loop_
_entity_poly.entity_id
_entity_poly.type
_entity_poly.pdbx_seq_one_letter_code
_entity_poly.pdbx_strand_id
1 'polypeptide(L)'
;MPKWKKVEFEEIEYEPKSIKEILIEMKNISELMVDLAYSALLFNNKELAEEVKYLEVRMDTLNYDIRLIALLAARTKEDAEELTGILQVAEAAETISNAAADITKLLSVRLTHPILPGLIKKSDETIKKLTIKEGSVAHNKTIKDLRIASETGVRVLTIRRKDRWIYAPKKDELLKAGDILIGIGPEEGLARLNKLFEGKIKVL
;
A
#
# COMPACT_ATOMS: atom_id res chain seq x y z
N MET A 1 -14.29 -10.31 -10.76
CA MET A 1 -13.67 -10.83 -9.52
C MET A 1 -12.80 -9.74 -8.91
N PRO A 2 -12.78 -9.58 -7.59
CA PRO A 2 -11.86 -8.67 -6.91
C PRO A 2 -10.40 -9.03 -7.23
N LYS A 3 -9.51 -8.04 -7.34
CA LYS A 3 -8.10 -8.28 -7.74
C LYS A 3 -7.31 -9.10 -6.71
N TRP A 4 -7.63 -8.97 -5.41
CA TRP A 4 -7.00 -9.75 -4.34
C TRP A 4 -7.25 -11.26 -4.47
N LYS A 5 -8.44 -11.67 -4.95
CA LYS A 5 -8.76 -13.08 -5.23
C LYS A 5 -7.91 -13.69 -6.34
N LYS A 6 -7.18 -12.91 -7.14
CA LYS A 6 -6.24 -13.47 -8.12
C LYS A 6 -4.88 -13.73 -7.50
N VAL A 7 -4.46 -12.89 -6.56
CA VAL A 7 -3.18 -13.01 -5.85
C VAL A 7 -3.17 -14.16 -4.86
N GLU A 8 -4.31 -14.48 -4.22
CA GLU A 8 -4.45 -15.69 -3.39
C GLU A 8 -4.11 -16.99 -4.15
N PHE A 9 -4.18 -17.01 -5.49
CA PHE A 9 -3.97 -18.20 -6.33
C PHE A 9 -2.83 -18.08 -7.34
N GLU A 10 -2.06 -16.99 -7.32
CA GLU A 10 -0.83 -16.90 -8.11
C GLU A 10 0.26 -17.72 -7.39
N GLU A 11 0.79 -18.76 -8.04
CA GLU A 11 2.01 -19.43 -7.59
C GLU A 11 3.11 -18.37 -7.49
N ILE A 12 3.52 -18.08 -6.26
CA ILE A 12 4.53 -17.07 -5.99
C ILE A 12 5.86 -17.64 -6.45
N GLU A 13 6.39 -17.12 -7.56
CA GLU A 13 7.77 -17.41 -7.98
C GLU A 13 8.70 -17.09 -6.80
N TYR A 14 9.40 -18.12 -6.31
CA TYR A 14 10.31 -18.00 -5.18
C TYR A 14 11.54 -17.15 -5.58
N GLU A 15 11.50 -15.85 -5.31
CA GLU A 15 12.71 -15.03 -5.20
C GLU A 15 13.30 -15.23 -3.79
N PRO A 16 14.56 -15.68 -3.64
CA PRO A 16 15.16 -15.83 -2.32
C PRO A 16 15.33 -14.45 -1.67
N LYS A 17 14.42 -14.10 -0.75
CA LYS A 17 14.48 -12.89 0.08
C LYS A 17 15.10 -13.21 1.43
N SER A 18 15.91 -12.29 1.95
CA SER A 18 16.44 -12.41 3.31
C SER A 18 15.36 -12.12 4.37
N ILE A 19 15.52 -12.68 5.57
CA ILE A 19 14.66 -12.39 6.73
C ILE A 19 14.54 -10.87 6.97
N LYS A 20 15.65 -10.14 6.82
CA LYS A 20 15.68 -8.69 6.98
C LYS A 20 14.77 -7.98 5.97
N GLU A 21 14.81 -8.37 4.70
CA GLU A 21 13.99 -7.77 3.65
C GLU A 21 12.50 -8.07 3.88
N ILE A 22 12.18 -9.30 4.28
CA ILE A 22 10.81 -9.69 4.63
C ILE A 22 10.30 -8.85 5.80
N LEU A 23 11.06 -8.73 6.89
CA LEU A 23 10.68 -7.91 8.05
C LEU A 23 10.46 -6.44 7.68
N ILE A 24 11.33 -5.86 6.83
CA ILE A 24 11.17 -4.48 6.36
C ILE A 24 9.87 -4.34 5.56
N GLU A 25 9.58 -5.30 4.68
CA GLU A 25 8.34 -5.31 3.89
C GLU A 25 7.11 -5.45 4.80
N MET A 26 7.12 -6.37 5.77
CA MET A 26 6.05 -6.54 6.75
C MET A 26 5.80 -5.27 7.56
N LYS A 27 6.86 -4.64 8.09
CA LYS A 27 6.74 -3.35 8.79
C LYS A 27 6.05 -2.31 7.90
N ASN A 28 6.56 -2.10 6.69
CA ASN A 28 6.05 -1.04 5.81
C ASN A 28 4.60 -1.32 5.36
N ILE A 29 4.23 -2.58 5.15
CA ILE A 29 2.85 -2.98 4.88
C ILE A 29 1.96 -2.63 6.05
N SER A 30 2.35 -2.99 7.28
CA SER A 30 1.54 -2.72 8.47
C SER A 30 1.26 -1.23 8.66
N GLU A 31 2.25 -0.36 8.43
CA GLU A 31 2.09 1.09 8.48
C GLU A 31 1.16 1.61 7.37
N LEU A 32 1.37 1.17 6.12
CA LEU A 32 0.53 1.59 5.00
C LEU A 32 -0.92 1.13 5.18
N MET A 33 -1.15 -0.10 5.66
CA MET A 33 -2.50 -0.62 5.86
C MET A 33 -3.27 0.22 6.86
N VAL A 34 -2.64 0.71 7.93
CA VAL A 34 -3.27 1.63 8.89
C VAL A 34 -3.66 2.94 8.21
N ASP A 35 -2.74 3.57 7.48
CA ASP A 35 -3.02 4.82 6.76
C ASP A 35 -4.16 4.67 5.74
N LEU A 36 -4.15 3.58 4.98
CA LEU A 36 -5.18 3.28 3.98
C LEU A 36 -6.51 2.92 4.63
N ALA A 37 -6.53 2.19 5.75
CA ALA A 37 -7.77 1.82 6.43
C ALA A 37 -8.49 3.03 7.01
N TYR A 38 -7.76 3.93 7.67
CA TYR A 38 -8.31 5.19 8.14
C TYR A 38 -8.77 6.08 6.99
N SER A 39 -7.98 6.17 5.91
CA SER A 39 -8.37 6.92 4.71
C SER A 39 -9.64 6.33 4.08
N ALA A 40 -9.75 5.01 3.98
CA ALA A 40 -10.92 4.32 3.43
C ALA A 40 -12.17 4.69 4.22
N LEU A 41 -12.08 4.69 5.55
CA LEU A 41 -13.17 5.09 6.43
C LEU A 41 -13.50 6.58 6.27
N LEU A 42 -12.50 7.46 6.40
CA LEU A 42 -12.66 8.93 6.35
C LEU A 42 -13.26 9.41 5.03
N PHE A 43 -12.89 8.80 3.91
CA PHE A 43 -13.37 9.18 2.58
C PHE A 43 -14.52 8.31 2.08
N ASN A 44 -15.02 7.37 2.89
CA ASN A 44 -16.00 6.36 2.49
C ASN A 44 -15.62 5.65 1.15
N ASN A 45 -14.34 5.32 1.00
CA ASN A 45 -13.76 4.84 -0.26
C ASN A 45 -13.53 3.33 -0.23
N LYS A 46 -14.37 2.59 -0.97
CA LYS A 46 -14.29 1.12 -1.07
C LYS A 46 -13.07 0.63 -1.85
N GLU A 47 -12.53 1.42 -2.79
CA GLU A 47 -11.34 1.03 -3.55
C GLU A 47 -10.13 0.92 -2.62
N LEU A 48 -10.03 1.78 -1.60
CA LEU A 48 -8.98 1.65 -0.58
C LEU A 48 -9.16 0.44 0.32
N ALA A 49 -10.39 0.12 0.69
CA ALA A 49 -10.67 -1.08 1.46
C ALA A 49 -10.24 -2.34 0.67
N GLU A 50 -10.45 -2.35 -0.66
CA GLU A 50 -9.94 -3.41 -1.52
C GLU A 50 -8.41 -3.47 -1.56
N GLU A 51 -7.72 -2.33 -1.49
CA GLU A 51 -6.26 -2.29 -1.45
C GLU A 51 -5.70 -2.74 -0.09
N VAL A 52 -6.33 -2.38 1.02
CA VAL A 52 -5.99 -2.92 2.35
C VAL A 52 -6.09 -4.44 2.32
N LYS A 53 -7.15 -4.99 1.73
CA LYS A 53 -7.31 -6.44 1.57
C LYS A 53 -6.24 -7.08 0.68
N TYR A 54 -5.78 -6.38 -0.35
CA TYR A 54 -4.67 -6.86 -1.16
C TYR A 54 -3.38 -6.97 -0.32
N LEU A 55 -3.12 -5.97 0.51
CA LEU A 55 -1.95 -5.92 1.38
C LEU A 55 -2.01 -6.94 2.52
N GLU A 56 -3.21 -7.25 3.04
CA GLU A 56 -3.46 -8.33 4.00
C GLU A 56 -2.99 -9.69 3.44
N VAL A 57 -3.42 -10.05 2.22
CA VAL A 57 -2.97 -11.28 1.55
C VAL A 57 -1.45 -11.31 1.36
N ARG A 58 -0.84 -10.14 1.06
CA ARG A 58 0.62 -10.03 0.94
C ARG A 58 1.31 -10.22 2.30
N MET A 59 0.74 -9.70 3.38
CA MET A 59 1.24 -9.90 4.75
C MET A 59 1.21 -11.38 5.13
N ASP A 60 0.11 -12.09 4.83
CA ASP A 60 -0.02 -13.52 5.10
C ASP A 60 1.08 -14.33 4.42
N THR A 61 1.34 -14.00 3.14
CA THR A 61 2.43 -14.61 2.38
C THR A 61 3.78 -14.39 3.06
N LEU A 62 4.09 -13.14 3.44
CA LEU A 62 5.36 -12.80 4.07
C LEU A 62 5.52 -13.47 5.44
N ASN A 63 4.42 -13.58 6.21
CA ASN A 63 4.40 -14.28 7.48
C ASN A 63 4.65 -15.79 7.31
N TYR A 64 4.12 -16.40 6.24
CA TYR A 64 4.45 -17.78 5.88
C TYR A 64 5.94 -17.93 5.53
N ASP A 65 6.45 -17.08 4.64
CA ASP A 65 7.84 -17.13 4.17
C ASP A 65 8.85 -16.97 5.31
N ILE A 66 8.63 -15.98 6.20
CA ILE A 66 9.57 -15.74 7.30
C ILE A 66 9.61 -16.89 8.30
N ARG A 67 8.46 -17.53 8.58
CA ARG A 67 8.38 -18.72 9.45
C ARG A 67 9.13 -19.90 8.83
N LEU A 68 8.94 -20.13 7.53
CA LEU A 68 9.65 -21.19 6.82
C LEU A 68 11.17 -20.97 6.83
N ILE A 69 11.63 -19.76 6.50
CA ILE A 69 13.05 -19.43 6.49
C ILE A 69 13.65 -19.53 7.90
N ALA A 70 12.95 -19.06 8.93
CA ALA A 70 13.40 -19.20 10.32
C ALA A 70 13.55 -20.67 10.73
N LEU A 71 12.59 -21.54 10.40
CA LEU A 71 12.68 -22.97 10.69
C LEU A 71 13.84 -23.66 9.96
N LEU A 72 14.13 -23.27 8.73
CA LEU A 72 15.27 -23.81 7.96
C LEU A 72 16.62 -23.27 8.44
N ALA A 73 16.64 -22.07 9.02
CA ALA A 73 17.85 -21.41 9.52
C ALA A 73 18.26 -21.89 10.92
N ALA A 74 17.30 -22.25 11.77
CA ALA A 74 17.57 -22.72 13.14
C ALA A 74 18.22 -24.11 13.16
N ARG A 75 19.54 -24.19 13.38
CA ARG A 75 20.28 -25.48 13.46
C ARG A 75 20.63 -25.86 14.89
N THR A 76 20.63 -24.91 15.80
CA THR A 76 20.92 -25.06 17.22
C THR A 76 19.81 -24.45 18.08
N LYS A 77 19.87 -24.69 19.39
CA LYS A 77 18.94 -24.06 20.36
C LYS A 77 19.14 -22.55 20.38
N GLU A 78 20.39 -22.11 20.32
CA GLU A 78 20.80 -20.72 20.33
C GLU A 78 20.26 -19.97 19.10
N ASP A 79 20.36 -20.57 17.90
CA ASP A 79 19.77 -20.00 16.67
C ASP A 79 18.25 -19.81 16.82
N ALA A 80 17.56 -20.80 17.41
CA ALA A 80 16.11 -20.73 17.63
C ALA A 80 15.72 -19.63 18.62
N GLU A 81 16.53 -19.41 19.67
CA GLU A 81 16.32 -18.33 20.64
C GLU A 81 16.48 -16.95 19.98
N GLU A 82 17.49 -16.75 19.12
CA GLU A 82 17.67 -15.49 18.38
C GLU A 82 16.52 -15.23 17.39
N LEU A 83 16.10 -16.26 16.64
CA LEU A 83 15.02 -16.16 15.66
C LEU A 83 13.65 -15.92 16.31
N THR A 84 13.47 -16.27 17.59
CA THR A 84 12.21 -16.02 18.32
C THR A 84 11.88 -14.52 18.36
N GLY A 85 12.87 -13.65 18.61
CA GLY A 85 12.64 -12.20 18.63
C GLY A 85 12.20 -11.65 17.27
N ILE A 86 12.74 -12.20 16.18
CA ILE A 86 12.36 -11.85 14.81
C ILE A 86 10.91 -12.24 14.54
N LEU A 87 10.52 -13.47 14.90
CA LEU A 87 9.15 -13.95 14.69
C LEU A 87 8.13 -13.17 15.53
N GLN A 88 8.50 -12.71 16.73
CA GLN A 88 7.64 -11.85 17.54
C GLN A 88 7.36 -10.50 16.88
N VAL A 89 8.37 -9.89 16.24
CA VAL A 89 8.18 -8.63 15.50
C VAL A 89 7.33 -8.85 14.24
N ALA A 90 7.56 -9.95 13.53
CA ALA A 90 6.76 -10.32 12.37
C ALA A 90 5.28 -10.51 12.74
N GLU A 91 5.01 -11.21 13.85
CA GLU A 91 3.66 -11.41 14.37
C GLU A 91 2.99 -10.10 14.78
N ALA A 92 3.72 -9.18 15.41
CA ALA A 92 3.20 -7.87 15.76
C ALA A 92 2.79 -7.07 14.51
N ALA A 93 3.57 -7.13 13.43
CA ALA A 93 3.24 -6.49 12.16
C ALA A 93 1.99 -7.12 11.50
N GLU A 94 1.85 -8.44 11.58
CA GLU A 94 0.66 -9.15 11.11
C GLU A 94 -0.59 -8.75 11.92
N THR A 95 -0.48 -8.69 13.25
CA THR A 95 -1.59 -8.29 14.13
C THR A 95 -2.06 -6.87 13.84
N ILE A 96 -1.14 -5.94 13.60
CA ILE A 96 -1.47 -4.57 13.18
C ILE A 96 -2.20 -4.57 11.83
N SER A 97 -1.75 -5.40 10.90
CA SER A 97 -2.33 -5.51 9.55
C SER A 97 -3.76 -6.06 9.60
N ASN A 98 -4.00 -7.11 10.39
CA ASN A 98 -5.33 -7.67 10.62
C ASN A 98 -6.27 -6.64 11.25
N ALA A 99 -5.79 -5.89 12.25
CA ALA A 99 -6.57 -4.80 12.85
C ALA A 99 -6.90 -3.69 11.83
N ALA A 100 -5.96 -3.34 10.94
CA ALA A 100 -6.22 -2.39 9.87
C ALA A 100 -7.27 -2.91 8.87
N ALA A 101 -7.22 -4.19 8.50
CA ALA A 101 -8.25 -4.81 7.67
C ALA A 101 -9.63 -4.78 8.35
N ASP A 102 -9.69 -5.04 9.66
CA ASP A 102 -10.93 -4.95 10.45
C ASP A 102 -11.55 -3.55 10.44
N ILE A 103 -10.74 -2.48 10.50
CA ILE A 103 -11.24 -1.10 10.39
C ILE A 103 -12.02 -0.91 9.09
N THR A 104 -11.56 -1.50 7.97
CA THR A 104 -12.23 -1.35 6.67
C THR A 104 -13.59 -2.05 6.60
N LYS A 105 -13.81 -3.09 7.42
CA LYS A 105 -15.11 -3.81 7.49
C LYS A 105 -16.23 -2.88 7.96
N LEU A 106 -15.91 -1.82 8.71
CA LEU A 106 -16.87 -0.80 9.16
C LEU A 106 -17.57 -0.08 8.00
N LEU A 107 -16.96 -0.01 6.81
CA LEU A 107 -17.60 0.57 5.61
C LEU A 107 -18.83 -0.21 5.13
N SER A 108 -18.92 -1.48 5.50
CA SER A 108 -20.08 -2.34 5.17
C SER A 108 -21.14 -2.35 6.27
N VAL A 109 -20.83 -1.82 7.45
CA VAL A 109 -21.76 -1.76 8.59
C VAL A 109 -22.54 -0.45 8.54
N ARG A 110 -23.85 -0.54 8.75
CA ARG A 110 -24.70 0.67 8.89
C ARG A 110 -24.44 1.27 10.27
N LEU A 111 -23.49 2.20 10.34
CA LEU A 111 -23.13 2.88 11.58
C LEU A 111 -24.29 3.76 12.05
N THR A 112 -24.89 3.41 13.19
CA THR A 112 -26.03 4.12 13.79
C THR A 112 -25.59 5.35 14.61
N HIS A 113 -24.33 5.41 15.03
CA HIS A 113 -23.83 6.47 15.90
C HIS A 113 -23.30 7.67 15.08
N PRO A 114 -23.76 8.91 15.33
CA PRO A 114 -23.45 10.09 14.51
C PRO A 114 -21.98 10.56 14.48
N ILE A 115 -21.09 10.02 15.33
CA ILE A 115 -19.70 10.51 15.43
C ILE A 115 -18.89 10.12 14.19
N LEU A 116 -19.01 8.88 13.73
CA LEU A 116 -18.28 8.40 12.55
C LEU A 116 -18.76 9.11 11.27
N PRO A 117 -20.07 9.21 10.96
CA PRO A 117 -20.55 10.01 9.83
C PRO A 117 -20.14 11.49 9.90
N GLY A 118 -20.04 12.08 11.09
CA GLY A 118 -19.60 13.46 11.28
C GLY A 118 -18.11 13.70 11.00
N LEU A 119 -17.26 12.69 11.24
CA LEU A 119 -15.83 12.71 10.89
C LEU A 119 -15.59 12.47 9.39
N ILE A 120 -16.39 11.58 8.79
CA ILE A 120 -16.30 11.15 7.37
C ILE A 120 -16.73 12.26 6.39
N LYS A 121 -17.55 13.23 6.83
CA LYS A 121 -18.16 14.24 5.93
C LYS A 121 -17.37 15.53 5.75
N LYS A 122 -16.13 15.62 6.21
CA LYS A 122 -15.34 16.88 6.25
C LYS A 122 -13.91 16.72 5.74
N SER A 123 -13.72 16.17 4.54
CA SER A 123 -12.45 16.37 3.87
C SER A 123 -12.67 16.82 2.43
N ASP A 124 -12.02 17.92 2.07
CA ASP A 124 -11.96 18.43 0.70
C ASP A 124 -10.96 17.61 -0.16
N GLU A 125 -10.22 16.69 0.47
CA GLU A 125 -9.36 15.72 -0.20
C GLU A 125 -10.13 14.41 -0.46
N THR A 126 -9.69 13.69 -1.48
CA THR A 126 -10.10 12.31 -1.76
C THR A 126 -8.84 11.51 -2.12
N ILE A 127 -9.02 10.24 -2.47
CA ILE A 127 -7.94 9.32 -2.76
C ILE A 127 -8.25 8.54 -4.03
N LYS A 128 -7.25 8.42 -4.91
CA LYS A 128 -7.39 7.70 -6.18
C LYS A 128 -6.18 6.85 -6.51
N LYS A 129 -6.48 5.74 -7.19
CA LYS A 129 -5.52 4.93 -7.91
C LYS A 129 -5.25 5.53 -9.28
N LEU A 130 -3.99 5.80 -9.58
CA LEU A 130 -3.55 6.49 -10.79
C LEU A 130 -2.51 5.63 -11.51
N THR A 131 -2.76 5.25 -12.75
CA THR A 131 -1.86 4.38 -13.53
C THR A 131 -1.10 5.19 -14.55
N ILE A 132 0.23 5.08 -14.56
CA ILE A 132 1.08 5.71 -15.56
C ILE A 132 1.02 4.89 -16.84
N LYS A 133 0.39 5.44 -17.89
CA LYS A 133 0.29 4.79 -19.20
C LYS A 133 1.59 4.94 -19.99
N GLU A 134 1.80 4.01 -20.90
CA GLU A 134 2.86 4.10 -21.91
C GLU A 134 2.71 5.41 -22.70
N GLY A 135 3.81 6.13 -22.92
CA GLY A 135 3.81 7.44 -23.59
C GLY A 135 3.45 8.64 -22.69
N SER A 136 3.18 8.45 -21.39
CA SER A 136 3.08 9.57 -20.45
C SER A 136 4.43 10.26 -20.26
N VAL A 137 4.41 11.60 -20.23
CA VAL A 137 5.59 12.42 -19.89
C VAL A 137 6.09 12.22 -18.46
N ALA A 138 5.30 11.56 -17.60
CA ALA A 138 5.71 11.19 -16.26
C ALA A 138 6.75 10.05 -16.26
N HIS A 139 6.89 9.31 -17.36
CA HIS A 139 7.88 8.25 -17.48
C HIS A 139 9.31 8.79 -17.33
N ASN A 140 10.13 8.13 -16.50
CA ASN A 140 11.50 8.54 -16.16
C ASN A 140 11.61 9.95 -15.55
N LYS A 141 10.54 10.45 -14.93
CA LYS A 141 10.57 11.65 -14.09
C LYS A 141 10.44 11.26 -12.63
N THR A 142 11.10 12.01 -11.75
CA THR A 142 10.91 11.84 -10.31
C THR A 142 9.64 12.56 -9.83
N ILE A 143 9.14 12.17 -8.66
CA ILE A 143 8.05 12.90 -7.97
C ILE A 143 8.39 14.39 -7.83
N LYS A 144 9.67 14.71 -7.55
CA LYS A 144 10.20 16.08 -7.45
C LYS A 144 10.18 16.81 -8.78
N ASP A 145 10.58 16.16 -9.87
CA ASP A 145 10.64 16.79 -11.20
C ASP A 145 9.24 17.24 -11.65
N LEU A 146 8.23 16.42 -11.36
CA LEU A 146 6.83 16.72 -11.65
C LEU A 146 6.20 17.67 -10.63
N ARG A 147 6.86 17.92 -9.49
CA ARG A 147 6.35 18.79 -8.41
C ARG A 147 4.93 18.43 -7.97
N ILE A 148 4.62 17.13 -7.93
CA ILE A 148 3.24 16.61 -7.79
C ILE A 148 2.50 17.29 -6.64
N ALA A 149 3.08 17.30 -5.44
CA ALA A 149 2.44 17.87 -4.26
C ALA A 149 2.19 19.37 -4.37
N SER A 150 3.12 20.16 -4.93
CA SER A 150 2.95 21.62 -5.01
C SER A 150 2.07 22.07 -6.17
N GLU A 151 2.05 21.34 -7.29
CA GLU A 151 1.25 21.72 -8.47
C GLU A 151 -0.20 21.20 -8.40
N THR A 152 -0.43 20.11 -7.65
CA THR A 152 -1.74 19.44 -7.62
C THR A 152 -2.34 19.33 -6.22
N GLY A 153 -1.56 19.59 -5.16
CA GLY A 153 -1.97 19.26 -3.79
C GLY A 153 -1.98 17.77 -3.49
N VAL A 154 -1.60 16.90 -4.44
CA VAL A 154 -1.64 15.45 -4.28
C VAL A 154 -0.36 14.94 -3.61
N ARG A 155 -0.54 14.20 -2.52
CA ARG A 155 0.51 13.42 -1.85
C ARG A 155 0.45 11.98 -2.34
N VAL A 156 1.57 11.47 -2.84
CA VAL A 156 1.70 10.05 -3.23
C VAL A 156 2.00 9.24 -1.98
N LEU A 157 1.12 8.32 -1.62
CA LEU A 157 1.32 7.43 -0.47
C LEU A 157 2.20 6.24 -0.81
N THR A 158 1.95 5.64 -1.97
CA THR A 158 2.62 4.41 -2.38
C THR A 158 2.62 4.26 -3.89
N ILE A 159 3.61 3.53 -4.40
CA ILE A 159 3.72 3.13 -5.80
C ILE A 159 3.79 1.61 -5.84
N ARG A 160 2.85 0.99 -6.53
CA ARG A 160 2.95 -0.41 -6.93
C ARG A 160 3.61 -0.49 -8.30
N ARG A 161 4.73 -1.20 -8.35
CA ARG A 161 5.51 -1.48 -9.55
C ARG A 161 5.59 -2.99 -9.75
N LYS A 162 4.75 -3.51 -10.64
CA LYS A 162 4.51 -4.96 -10.78
C LYS A 162 4.09 -5.56 -9.43
N ASP A 163 4.92 -6.43 -8.86
CA ASP A 163 4.69 -7.12 -7.59
C ASP A 163 5.45 -6.48 -6.42
N ARG A 164 6.18 -5.41 -6.69
CA ARG A 164 6.90 -4.64 -5.67
C ARG A 164 6.13 -3.39 -5.29
N TRP A 165 6.28 -3.02 -4.03
CA TRP A 165 5.66 -1.86 -3.44
C TRP A 165 6.72 -0.89 -2.94
N ILE A 166 6.51 0.38 -3.26
CA ILE A 166 7.36 1.49 -2.85
C ILE A 166 6.51 2.36 -1.92
N TYR A 167 6.68 2.10 -0.63
CA TYR A 167 5.94 2.76 0.44
C TYR A 167 6.54 4.13 0.72
N ALA A 168 5.67 5.13 0.96
CA ALA A 168 6.06 6.51 1.25
C ALA A 168 7.19 6.99 0.32
N PRO A 169 6.98 6.96 -1.01
CA PRO A 169 8.04 7.16 -1.98
C PRO A 169 8.70 8.52 -1.76
N LYS A 170 10.03 8.52 -1.77
CA LYS A 170 10.80 9.75 -1.61
C LYS A 170 10.65 10.63 -2.84
N LYS A 171 10.99 11.91 -2.69
CA LYS A 171 10.87 12.91 -3.76
C LYS A 171 11.67 12.54 -5.01
N ASP A 172 12.75 11.78 -4.86
CA ASP A 172 13.65 11.29 -5.90
C ASP A 172 13.22 9.94 -6.51
N GLU A 173 12.10 9.34 -6.09
CA GLU A 173 11.60 8.11 -6.69
C GLU A 173 11.25 8.34 -8.17
N LEU A 174 11.91 7.57 -9.05
CA LEU A 174 11.69 7.61 -10.49
C LEU A 174 10.41 6.88 -10.84
N LEU A 175 9.50 7.55 -11.54
CA LEU A 175 8.25 6.97 -12.02
C LEU A 175 8.47 6.21 -13.33
N LYS A 176 7.86 5.04 -13.45
CA LYS A 176 7.93 4.16 -14.63
C LYS A 176 6.55 3.95 -15.23
N ALA A 177 6.53 3.63 -16.53
CA ALA A 177 5.28 3.24 -17.18
C ALA A 177 4.79 1.93 -16.58
N GLY A 178 3.48 1.82 -16.38
CA GLY A 178 2.85 0.70 -15.67
C GLY A 178 2.86 0.85 -14.14
N ASP A 179 3.54 1.85 -13.58
CA ASP A 179 3.41 2.14 -12.14
C ASP A 179 1.96 2.53 -11.81
N ILE A 180 1.53 2.07 -10.64
CA ILE A 180 0.22 2.35 -10.08
C ILE A 180 0.42 3.11 -8.78
N LEU A 181 0.04 4.38 -8.76
CA LEU A 181 0.19 5.26 -7.62
C LEU A 181 -1.12 5.35 -6.85
N ILE A 182 -1.03 5.43 -5.54
CA ILE A 182 -2.14 5.80 -4.67
C ILE A 182 -1.86 7.22 -4.17
N GLY A 183 -2.69 8.17 -4.61
CA GLY A 183 -2.55 9.58 -4.26
C GLY A 183 -3.72 10.11 -3.45
N ILE A 184 -3.44 10.86 -2.38
CA ILE A 184 -4.43 11.63 -1.60
C ILE A 184 -4.31 13.11 -1.97
N GLY A 185 -5.41 13.78 -2.23
CA GLY A 185 -5.44 15.23 -2.40
C GLY A 185 -6.78 15.71 -2.95
N PRO A 186 -6.88 17.00 -3.34
CA PRO A 186 -8.09 17.55 -3.94
C PRO A 186 -8.51 16.78 -5.20
N GLU A 187 -9.81 16.60 -5.43
CA GLU A 187 -10.34 15.88 -6.60
C GLU A 187 -9.84 16.47 -7.92
N GLU A 188 -9.75 17.81 -8.02
CA GLU A 188 -9.21 18.51 -9.18
C GLU A 188 -7.73 18.20 -9.40
N GLY A 189 -6.95 18.16 -8.32
CA GLY A 189 -5.53 17.79 -8.33
C GLY A 189 -5.30 16.36 -8.81
N LEU A 190 -6.08 15.42 -8.26
CA LEU A 190 -6.05 14.01 -8.67
C LEU A 190 -6.47 13.83 -10.13
N ALA A 191 -7.50 14.55 -10.58
CA ALA A 191 -7.95 14.51 -11.97
C ALA A 191 -6.90 15.07 -12.94
N ARG A 192 -6.22 16.17 -12.56
CA ARG A 192 -5.12 16.74 -13.35
C ARG A 192 -3.92 15.80 -13.42
N LEU A 193 -3.54 15.21 -12.29
CA LEU A 193 -2.47 14.21 -12.24
C LEU A 193 -2.81 12.98 -13.09
N ASN A 194 -4.05 12.51 -13.05
CA ASN A 194 -4.51 11.41 -13.90
C ASN A 194 -4.36 11.74 -15.39
N LYS A 195 -4.75 12.95 -15.83
CA LYS A 195 -4.56 13.38 -17.23
C LYS A 195 -3.10 13.36 -17.66
N LEU A 196 -2.17 13.73 -16.78
CA LEU A 196 -0.73 13.65 -17.05
C LEU A 196 -0.29 12.18 -17.21
N PHE A 197 -0.71 11.32 -16.29
CA PHE A 197 -0.39 9.89 -16.30
C PHE A 197 -1.01 9.14 -17.47
N GLU A 198 -2.12 9.63 -18.02
CA GLU A 198 -2.72 9.12 -19.26
C GLU A 198 -2.06 9.69 -20.53
N GLY A 199 -1.10 10.61 -20.41
CA GLY A 199 -0.45 11.25 -21.56
C GLY A 199 -1.32 12.31 -22.26
N LYS A 200 -2.44 12.72 -21.66
CA LYS A 200 -3.37 13.72 -22.22
C LYS A 200 -2.86 15.15 -22.08
N ILE A 201 -2.00 15.40 -21.09
CA ILE A 201 -1.33 16.68 -20.87
C ILE A 201 0.16 16.46 -20.68
N LYS A 202 0.97 17.49 -20.97
CA LYS A 202 2.44 17.42 -20.90
C LYS A 202 3.04 18.09 -19.67
N VAL A 203 2.23 18.85 -18.91
CA VAL A 203 2.68 19.63 -17.75
C VAL A 203 1.57 19.62 -16.69
N LEU A 204 1.98 19.60 -15.41
CA LEU A 204 1.10 19.73 -14.24
C LEU A 204 0.79 21.17 -13.89
#